data_AF-A0A9E4MB69-F1
#
_entry.id   AF-A0A9E4MB69-F1
#
_cell.length_a   1.000
_cell.length_b   1.000
_cell.length_c   1.000
_cell.angle_alpha   90.00
_cell.angle_beta   90.00
_cell.angle_gamma   90.00
#
_symmetry.space_group_name_H-M   'P 1'
#
loop_
_entity.id
_entity.type
_entity.pdbx_description
1 polymer ?
#
loop_
_entity_poly.entity_id
_entity_poly.type
_entity_poly.pdbx_seq_one_letter_code
_entity_poly.pdbx_strand_id
1 'polypeptide(L)'
;MSHWKKPVLLLAAGIWLAPVTAHGQRLAATTGEPAVEIVHTVGCVERRLGEAAWWLVRAAEPTVSEAGVFDEDEVDEARAQPLGTHAFHLVGVADFLGAEALLRSFDRSSFTTPDQVNATNELRAGRTVLVKGLLIESDDAARINLLAVVGLADTCGE
;
A
#
# COMPACT_ATOMS: atom_id res chain seq x y z
N MET A 1 -59.23 9.09 -55.05
CA MET A 1 -60.25 8.79 -54.01
C MET A 1 -60.56 7.30 -54.11
N SER A 2 -60.09 6.52 -53.15
CA SER A 2 -60.93 5.89 -52.12
C SER A 2 -61.49 4.54 -52.58
N HIS A 3 -61.00 3.44 -51.99
CA HIS A 3 -61.78 2.22 -51.82
C HIS A 3 -61.50 1.63 -50.43
N TRP A 4 -62.31 2.14 -49.48
CA TRP A 4 -63.10 1.45 -48.45
C TRP A 4 -62.81 -0.05 -48.10
N LYS A 5 -62.34 -0.26 -46.86
CA LYS A 5 -62.81 -1.13 -45.72
C LYS A 5 -63.37 -2.53 -46.05
N LYS A 6 -63.17 -3.64 -45.31
CA LYS A 6 -62.58 -4.11 -44.02
C LYS A 6 -62.79 -5.69 -44.04
N PRO A 7 -62.76 -6.46 -42.93
CA PRO A 7 -61.64 -7.00 -42.16
C PRO A 7 -61.68 -8.56 -42.07
N VAL A 8 -60.60 -9.24 -41.69
CA VAL A 8 -60.72 -10.53 -41.00
C VAL A 8 -59.68 -10.59 -39.87
N LEU A 9 -60.23 -10.69 -38.67
CA LEU A 9 -59.52 -10.98 -37.43
C LEU A 9 -59.38 -12.51 -37.35
N LEU A 10 -58.16 -13.02 -37.26
CA LEU A 10 -57.90 -14.39 -36.82
C LEU A 10 -56.94 -14.33 -35.64
N LEU A 11 -57.51 -14.63 -34.47
CA LEU A 11 -56.81 -14.94 -33.23
C LEU A 11 -56.07 -16.28 -33.42
N ALA A 12 -54.74 -16.24 -33.38
CA ALA A 12 -53.92 -17.42 -33.14
C ALA A 12 -53.20 -17.22 -31.80
N ALA A 13 -53.54 -18.09 -30.84
CA ALA A 13 -52.88 -18.19 -29.55
C ALA A 13 -51.46 -18.73 -29.75
N GLY A 14 -50.48 -17.83 -29.77
CA GLY A 14 -49.07 -18.17 -29.67
C GLY A 14 -48.64 -18.12 -28.21
N ILE A 15 -48.17 -19.24 -27.67
CA ILE A 15 -47.48 -19.31 -26.38
C ILE A 15 -46.18 -18.50 -26.54
N TRP A 16 -46.13 -17.30 -25.96
CA TRP A 16 -44.89 -16.52 -25.91
C TRP A 16 -44.00 -17.11 -24.83
N LEU A 17 -42.99 -17.88 -25.24
CA LEU A 17 -41.76 -18.01 -24.47
C LEU A 17 -41.17 -16.61 -24.36
N ALA A 18 -41.44 -15.93 -23.25
CA ALA A 18 -40.80 -14.66 -22.95
C ALA A 18 -39.29 -14.94 -22.87
N PRO A 19 -38.44 -14.33 -23.71
CA PRO A 19 -37.02 -14.31 -23.40
C PRO A 19 -36.91 -13.56 -22.08
N VAL A 20 -36.45 -14.24 -21.04
CA VAL A 20 -35.89 -13.56 -19.87
C VAL A 20 -34.67 -12.82 -20.42
N THR A 21 -34.88 -11.60 -20.90
CA THR A 21 -33.79 -10.66 -21.07
C THR A 21 -33.32 -10.41 -19.66
N ALA A 22 -32.31 -11.17 -19.26
CA ALA A 22 -31.43 -10.80 -18.17
C ALA A 22 -30.98 -9.38 -18.51
N HIS A 23 -31.70 -8.38 -17.99
CA HIS A 23 -31.08 -7.12 -17.61
C HIS A 23 -30.13 -7.51 -16.49
N GLY A 24 -29.00 -8.11 -16.88
CA GLY A 24 -27.80 -8.03 -16.11
C GLY A 24 -27.59 -6.55 -15.96
N GLN A 25 -28.02 -6.03 -14.81
CA GLN A 25 -27.37 -4.90 -14.22
C GLN A 25 -25.91 -5.31 -14.23
N ARG A 26 -25.18 -4.83 -15.24
CA ARG A 26 -23.76 -4.60 -15.09
C ARG A 26 -23.73 -3.64 -13.91
N LEU A 27 -23.66 -4.22 -12.72
CA LEU A 27 -22.87 -3.65 -11.66
C LEU A 27 -21.63 -3.21 -12.40
N ALA A 28 -21.50 -1.90 -12.61
CA ALA A 28 -20.22 -1.32 -12.91
C ALA A 28 -19.35 -1.90 -11.81
N ALA A 29 -18.52 -2.87 -12.18
CA ALA A 29 -17.42 -3.23 -11.34
C ALA A 29 -16.71 -1.89 -11.17
N THR A 30 -16.86 -1.28 -10.00
CA THR A 30 -15.80 -0.44 -9.47
C THR A 30 -14.65 -1.40 -9.28
N THR A 31 -13.96 -1.73 -10.38
CA THR A 31 -12.67 -2.39 -10.37
C THR A 31 -11.66 -1.33 -9.95
N GLY A 32 -11.88 -0.76 -8.76
CA GLY A 32 -10.82 -0.16 -7.98
C GLY A 32 -10.22 -1.31 -7.21
N GLU A 33 -9.38 -2.10 -7.88
CA GLU A 33 -8.33 -2.77 -7.14
C GLU A 33 -7.60 -1.65 -6.38
N PRO A 34 -7.44 -1.70 -5.05
CA PRO A 34 -6.67 -0.68 -4.37
C PRO A 34 -5.27 -0.73 -4.95
N ALA A 35 -4.97 0.20 -5.86
CA ALA A 35 -3.64 0.40 -6.39
C ALA A 35 -2.83 0.95 -5.22
N VAL A 36 -2.16 0.06 -4.50
CA VAL A 36 -1.29 0.45 -3.40
C VAL A 36 -0.11 1.19 -4.02
N GLU A 37 -0.04 2.50 -3.83
CA GLU A 37 1.01 3.33 -4.41
C GLU A 37 2.36 2.99 -3.77
N ILE A 38 3.40 2.82 -4.59
CA ILE A 38 4.77 2.85 -4.09
C ILE A 38 5.11 4.31 -3.88
N VAL A 39 5.53 4.65 -2.68
CA VAL A 39 5.94 5.99 -2.30
C VAL A 39 7.35 5.98 -1.74
N HIS A 40 8.00 7.12 -1.78
CA HIS A 40 9.13 7.41 -0.91
C HIS A 40 8.82 8.59 0.02
N THR A 41 9.51 8.66 1.15
CA THR A 41 9.47 9.83 2.03
C THR A 41 10.68 9.84 2.96
N VAL A 42 11.06 11.05 3.40
CA VAL A 42 12.05 11.26 4.45
C VAL A 42 11.36 11.43 5.80
N GLY A 43 11.96 10.91 6.87
CA GLY A 43 11.48 11.12 8.23
C GLY A 43 12.40 10.56 9.31
N CYS A 44 11.96 10.67 10.56
CA CYS A 44 12.68 10.17 11.72
C CYS A 44 12.23 8.77 12.10
N VAL A 45 13.18 7.90 12.38
CA VAL A 45 12.88 6.59 12.95
C VAL A 45 12.62 6.71 14.44
N GLU A 46 11.45 6.27 14.89
CA GLU A 46 11.06 6.17 16.28
C GLU A 46 10.75 4.72 16.63
N ARG A 47 11.21 4.28 17.81
CA ARG A 47 10.82 2.98 18.36
C ARG A 47 9.73 3.15 19.40
N ARG A 48 8.56 2.57 19.17
CA ARG A 48 7.42 2.58 20.11
C ARG A 48 7.25 1.22 20.78
N LEU A 49 6.60 1.22 21.94
CA LEU A 49 6.20 0.00 22.64
C LEU A 49 4.93 -0.59 21.98
N GLY A 50 4.85 -1.92 21.88
CA GLY A 50 3.70 -2.63 21.30
C GLY A 50 4.05 -3.42 20.04
N GLU A 51 3.03 -3.91 19.33
CA GLU A 51 3.17 -4.74 18.11
C GLU A 51 3.79 -3.95 16.94
N ALA A 52 3.58 -2.63 16.94
CA ALA A 52 4.09 -1.68 15.96
C ALA A 52 5.38 -1.01 16.44
N ALA A 53 6.50 -1.75 16.42
CA ALA A 53 7.72 -1.30 17.06
C ALA A 53 8.40 -0.11 16.35
N TRP A 54 8.22 0.06 15.04
CA TRP A 54 8.95 1.05 14.24
C TRP A 54 8.02 2.04 13.55
N TRP A 55 8.32 3.31 13.74
CA TRP A 55 7.55 4.41 13.17
C TRP A 55 8.46 5.36 12.42
N LEU A 56 7.96 5.90 11.32
CA LEU A 56 8.52 7.09 10.70
C LEU A 56 7.71 8.29 11.16
N VAL A 57 8.32 9.20 11.90
CA VAL A 57 7.66 10.39 12.46
C VAL A 57 8.32 11.65 11.91
N ARG A 58 7.61 12.79 11.98
CA ARG A 58 8.02 14.03 11.31
C ARG A 58 8.32 13.77 9.82
N ALA A 59 7.58 12.86 9.22
CA ALA A 59 7.77 12.48 7.84
C ALA A 59 7.27 13.60 6.92
N ALA A 60 7.99 13.82 5.83
CA ALA A 60 7.52 14.66 4.73
C ALA A 60 6.25 14.06 4.10
N GLU A 61 5.58 14.85 3.26
CA GLU A 61 4.51 14.33 2.41
C GLU A 61 5.11 13.25 1.48
N PRO A 62 4.54 12.04 1.41
CA PRO A 62 5.06 11.01 0.52
C PRO A 62 4.92 11.39 -0.95
N THR A 63 5.94 11.06 -1.73
CA THR A 63 5.91 11.22 -3.19
C THR A 63 5.79 9.84 -3.83
N VAL A 64 4.91 9.72 -4.82
CA VAL A 64 4.78 8.51 -5.64
C VAL A 64 6.10 8.22 -6.35
N SER A 65 6.55 6.98 -6.31
CA SER A 65 7.83 6.53 -6.85
C SER A 65 7.65 5.22 -7.63
N GLU A 66 8.54 4.97 -8.58
CA GLU A 66 8.60 3.69 -9.26
C GLU A 66 9.22 2.59 -8.37
N ALA A 67 8.91 1.34 -8.70
CA ALA A 67 9.56 0.19 -8.07
C ALA A 67 11.06 0.16 -8.38
N GLY A 68 11.89 -0.23 -7.42
CA GLY A 68 13.34 -0.33 -7.58
C GLY A 68 14.12 0.27 -6.41
N VAL A 69 15.45 0.26 -6.52
CA VAL A 69 16.35 0.90 -5.54
C VAL A 69 16.38 2.41 -5.76
N PHE A 70 16.97 3.14 -4.81
CA PHE A 70 17.31 4.55 -5.01
C PHE A 70 18.64 4.67 -5.75
N ASP A 71 18.75 5.66 -6.63
CA ASP A 71 20.05 6.11 -7.15
C ASP A 71 20.69 7.18 -6.23
N GLU A 72 21.91 7.61 -6.57
CA GLU A 72 22.69 8.54 -5.76
C GLU A 72 22.07 9.95 -5.75
N ASP A 73 21.52 10.39 -6.88
CA ASP A 73 20.88 11.70 -7.02
C ASP A 73 19.60 11.76 -6.17
N GLU A 74 18.77 10.70 -6.20
CA GLU A 74 17.59 10.58 -5.34
C GLU A 74 17.94 10.64 -3.84
N VAL A 75 19.06 10.04 -3.44
CA VAL A 75 19.53 10.07 -2.04
C VAL A 75 20.01 11.47 -1.67
N ASP A 76 20.74 12.16 -2.55
CA ASP A 76 21.25 13.50 -2.29
C ASP A 76 20.14 14.56 -2.24
N GLU A 77 19.13 14.44 -3.11
CA GLU A 77 17.92 15.26 -3.03
C GLU A 77 17.19 15.04 -1.70
N ALA A 78 17.05 13.79 -1.26
CA ALA A 78 16.41 13.46 0.00
C ALA A 78 17.15 14.03 1.22
N ARG A 79 18.48 14.17 1.18
CA ARG A 79 19.27 14.82 2.26
C ARG A 79 18.91 16.29 2.42
N ALA A 80 18.54 16.97 1.34
CA ALA A 80 18.14 18.37 1.37
C ALA A 80 16.65 18.57 1.69
N GLN A 81 15.87 17.50 1.72
CA GLN A 81 14.43 17.59 1.94
C GLN A 81 14.11 17.94 3.40
N PRO A 82 13.27 18.96 3.66
CA PRO A 82 12.82 19.26 5.00
C PRO A 82 11.90 18.17 5.55
N LEU A 83 11.99 17.94 6.86
CA LEU A 83 11.04 17.09 7.59
C LEU A 83 9.62 17.68 7.57
N GLY A 84 8.62 16.82 7.75
CA GLY A 84 7.21 17.20 7.76
C GLY A 84 6.51 16.87 9.08
N THR A 85 5.21 16.65 8.99
CA THR A 85 4.33 16.40 10.14
C THR A 85 3.68 15.02 10.14
N HIS A 86 3.88 14.23 9.09
CA HIS A 86 3.25 12.93 8.95
C HIS A 86 3.86 11.90 9.89
N ALA A 87 3.09 10.86 10.17
CA ALA A 87 3.55 9.70 10.92
C ALA A 87 3.03 8.42 10.25
N PHE A 88 3.94 7.48 10.01
CA PHE A 88 3.65 6.21 9.36
C PHE A 88 4.15 5.07 10.22
N HIS A 89 3.30 4.05 10.41
CA HIS A 89 3.76 2.79 10.96
C HIS A 89 4.53 2.02 9.87
N LEU A 90 5.77 1.65 10.17
CA LEU A 90 6.62 0.91 9.25
C LEU A 90 6.35 -0.60 9.39
N VAL A 91 5.78 -1.18 8.34
CA VAL A 91 5.44 -2.61 8.25
C VAL A 91 6.28 -3.27 7.16
N GLY A 92 6.23 -4.60 7.01
CA GLY A 92 7.04 -5.31 6.01
C GLY A 92 8.43 -5.73 6.47
N VAL A 93 8.81 -5.36 7.68
CA VAL A 93 10.11 -5.68 8.30
C VAL A 93 10.24 -7.13 8.78
N ALA A 94 9.36 -8.06 8.37
CA ALA A 94 9.32 -9.45 8.83
C ALA A 94 10.76 -10.01 8.90
N ASP A 95 11.42 -10.33 10.03
CA ASP A 95 10.96 -11.03 11.23
C ASP A 95 11.57 -10.68 12.60
N PHE A 96 12.04 -9.47 12.94
CA PHE A 96 12.60 -9.33 14.30
C PHE A 96 11.55 -8.89 15.32
N LEU A 97 10.84 -9.89 15.82
CA LEU A 97 11.00 -10.17 17.24
C LEU A 97 12.49 -10.00 17.58
N GLY A 98 12.88 -9.03 18.43
CA GLY A 98 14.30 -8.88 18.81
C GLY A 98 14.89 -10.25 19.12
N ALA A 99 16.13 -10.55 18.72
CA ALA A 99 16.70 -11.90 18.58
C ALA A 99 16.14 -13.00 19.52
N GLU A 100 15.97 -12.70 20.81
CA GLU A 100 15.35 -13.57 21.83
C GLU A 100 13.89 -14.01 21.56
N ALA A 101 13.04 -13.17 20.98
CA ALA A 101 11.65 -13.52 20.69
C ALA A 101 11.54 -14.30 19.36
N LEU A 102 12.47 -14.07 18.42
CA LEU A 102 12.62 -14.86 17.18
C LEU A 102 12.92 -16.33 17.47
N LEU A 103 13.82 -16.59 18.43
CA LEU A 103 14.23 -17.94 18.83
C LEU A 103 13.12 -18.77 19.51
N ARG A 104 11.98 -18.17 19.87
CA ARG A 104 10.86 -18.85 20.54
C ARG A 104 9.74 -19.32 19.61
N SER A 105 9.77 -18.94 18.32
CA SER A 105 8.71 -19.26 17.36
C SER A 105 9.18 -20.37 16.42
N PHE A 106 8.71 -21.59 16.68
CA PHE A 106 9.25 -22.86 16.18
C PHE A 106 9.24 -23.09 14.64
N ASP A 107 8.72 -22.17 13.80
CA ASP A 107 8.54 -22.39 12.34
C ASP A 107 9.16 -21.31 11.41
N ARG A 108 9.65 -20.18 11.94
CA ARG A 108 10.17 -19.06 11.09
C ARG A 108 11.68 -19.01 10.93
N SER A 109 12.43 -19.74 11.75
CA SER A 109 13.89 -19.87 11.61
C SER A 109 14.31 -20.56 10.29
N SER A 110 13.37 -21.20 9.59
CA SER A 110 13.58 -21.83 8.29
C SER A 110 13.50 -20.86 7.10
N PHE A 111 12.92 -19.67 7.29
CA PHE A 111 12.67 -18.71 6.20
C PHE A 111 13.43 -17.39 6.36
N THR A 112 13.96 -17.10 7.55
CA THR A 112 14.50 -15.77 7.85
C THR A 112 15.81 -15.90 8.64
N THR A 113 16.91 -15.48 8.04
CA THR A 113 18.22 -15.40 8.71
C THR A 113 18.32 -14.09 9.50
N PRO A 114 19.22 -14.00 10.51
CA PRO A 114 19.44 -12.75 11.22
C PRO A 114 19.84 -11.58 10.29
N ASP A 115 20.42 -11.88 9.14
CA ASP A 115 20.78 -10.88 8.14
C ASP A 115 19.58 -10.41 7.30
N GLN A 116 18.35 -10.88 7.56
CA GLN A 116 17.15 -10.52 6.80
C GLN A 116 16.28 -9.47 7.48
N VAL A 117 16.61 -8.96 8.68
CA VAL A 117 15.98 -7.70 9.11
C VAL A 117 16.96 -6.64 9.42
N ASN A 118 16.60 -5.45 8.92
CA ASN A 118 17.39 -4.26 9.00
C ASN A 118 18.89 -4.60 8.88
N ALA A 119 19.22 -5.45 7.89
CA ALA A 119 20.56 -6.03 7.72
C ALA A 119 21.62 -4.94 7.58
N THR A 120 21.18 -3.82 7.04
CA THR A 120 21.92 -2.59 6.81
C THR A 120 22.04 -1.72 8.07
N ASN A 121 21.34 -2.06 9.16
CA ASN A 121 21.26 -1.30 10.41
C ASN A 121 20.83 0.16 10.21
N GLU A 122 20.00 0.41 9.19
CA GLU A 122 19.56 1.75 8.82
C GLU A 122 18.42 2.24 9.71
N LEU A 123 17.49 1.35 10.09
CA LEU A 123 16.42 1.65 11.05
C LEU A 123 16.95 1.66 12.49
N ARG A 124 17.50 2.80 12.91
CA ARG A 124 17.92 3.08 14.29
C ARG A 124 17.10 4.20 14.86
N ALA A 125 16.59 4.04 16.08
CA ALA A 125 15.81 5.08 16.73
C ALA A 125 16.62 6.39 16.82
N GLY A 126 15.97 7.51 16.48
CA GLY A 126 16.58 8.84 16.44
C GLY A 126 17.24 9.20 15.11
N ARG A 127 17.32 8.27 14.15
CA ARG A 127 17.96 8.49 12.85
C ARG A 127 17.03 9.15 11.84
N THR A 128 17.56 9.99 10.95
CA THR A 128 16.86 10.43 9.73
C THR A 128 17.08 9.41 8.61
N VAL A 129 15.99 8.96 7.99
CA VAL A 129 16.04 7.98 6.90
C VAL A 129 15.16 8.42 5.72
N LEU A 130 15.56 8.00 4.53
CA LEU A 130 14.72 7.91 3.35
C LEU A 130 14.15 6.48 3.29
N VAL A 131 12.84 6.36 3.15
CA VAL A 131 12.17 5.06 2.97
C VAL A 131 11.48 5.00 1.62
N LYS A 132 11.47 3.81 1.01
CA LYS A 132 10.58 3.45 -0.11
C LYS A 132 9.66 2.34 0.36
N GLY A 133 8.37 2.40 0.02
CA GLY A 133 7.45 1.35 0.39
C GLY A 133 6.06 1.51 -0.20
N LEU A 134 5.24 0.48 -0.01
CA LEU A 134 3.83 0.50 -0.40
C LEU A 134 3.03 1.25 0.67
N LEU A 135 2.38 2.34 0.29
CA LEU A 135 1.53 3.15 1.19
C LEU A 135 0.18 2.49 1.37
N ILE A 136 -0.15 2.15 2.61
CA ILE A 136 -1.42 1.56 3.00
C ILE A 136 -2.13 2.58 3.89
N GLU A 137 -3.13 3.24 3.32
CA GLU A 137 -4.02 4.12 4.08
C GLU A 137 -5.01 3.29 4.91
N SER A 138 -5.27 3.72 6.14
CA SER A 138 -6.30 3.14 6.98
C SER A 138 -6.82 4.16 7.98
N ASP A 139 -8.04 3.94 8.47
CA ASP A 139 -8.73 4.86 9.39
C ASP A 139 -8.01 5.02 10.74
N ASP A 140 -7.22 4.02 11.16
CA ASP A 140 -6.49 4.04 12.44
C ASP A 140 -5.12 4.74 12.33
N ALA A 141 -4.30 4.31 11.37
CA ALA A 141 -2.98 4.85 11.11
C ALA A 141 -2.49 4.46 9.71
N ALA A 142 -1.91 5.42 8.98
CA ALA A 142 -1.25 5.13 7.71
C ALA A 142 0.00 4.26 7.94
N ARG A 143 0.25 3.31 7.03
CA ARG A 143 1.34 2.35 7.12
C ARG A 143 2.17 2.38 5.85
N ILE A 144 3.47 2.15 5.97
CA ILE A 144 4.36 1.96 4.83
C ILE A 144 4.94 0.56 4.95
N ASN A 145 4.60 -0.31 3.99
CA ASN A 145 5.24 -1.62 3.85
C ASN A 145 6.59 -1.44 3.14
N LEU A 146 7.68 -1.52 3.90
CA LEU A 146 9.01 -1.14 3.46
C LEU A 146 9.53 -2.04 2.33
N LEU A 147 10.10 -1.39 1.32
CA LEU A 147 10.84 -1.99 0.22
C LEU A 147 12.33 -1.63 0.28
N ALA A 148 12.66 -0.41 0.72
CA ALA A 148 14.03 0.05 0.90
C ALA A 148 14.12 1.09 2.02
N VAL A 149 15.29 1.15 2.67
CA VAL A 149 15.63 2.16 3.68
C VAL A 149 17.07 2.60 3.46
N VAL A 150 17.29 3.91 3.44
CA VAL A 150 18.62 4.54 3.38
C VAL A 150 18.76 5.52 4.53
N GLY A 151 19.83 5.41 5.32
CA GLY A 151 20.14 6.38 6.35
C GLY A 151 20.69 7.67 5.77
N LEU A 152 20.09 8.79 6.14
CA LEU A 152 20.53 10.12 5.70
C LEU A 152 21.40 10.81 6.75
N ALA A 153 21.02 10.76 8.02
CA ALA A 153 21.78 11.35 9.13
C ALA A 153 21.60 10.52 10.40
N ASP A 154 22.63 10.45 11.27
CA ASP A 154 22.60 9.64 12.50
C ASP A 154 21.61 10.16 13.56
N THR A 155 21.23 11.43 13.45
CA THR A 155 20.28 12.16 14.30
C THR A 155 19.11 12.66 13.47
N CYS A 156 18.02 13.08 14.13
CA CYS A 156 16.85 13.61 13.43
C CYS A 156 16.50 15.03 13.82
N GLY A 157 16.40 15.91 12.81
CA GLY A 157 16.10 17.33 12.98
C GLY A 157 17.33 18.20 13.26
N GLU A 158 18.52 17.75 12.83
CA GLU A 158 19.69 18.62 12.64
C GLU A 158 19.73 19.16 11.21
#